data_AF-A0A5P9GT34-F1
#
_entry.id   AF-A0A5P9GT34-F1
#
_cell.length_a   1.000
_cell.length_b   1.000
_cell.length_c   1.000
_cell.angle_alpha   90.00
_cell.angle_beta   90.00
_cell.angle_gamma   90.00
#
_symmetry.space_group_name_H-M   'P 1'
#
loop_
_entity.id
_entity.type
_entity.pdbx_description
1 polymer ?
#
loop_
_entity_poly.entity_id
_entity_poly.type
_entity_poly.pdbx_seq_one_letter_code
_entity_poly.pdbx_strand_id
1 'polypeptide(L)'
;MFKKIIALAVLGSPSIAFAQQFDLECIATQNSTHPFGPRLHLQIDFDERKWCRDRCEEVEGFAGIEGGEIVLKDGVDNLGYTEKLIYDVPRQAVVARWASGEAFGREVKYRCKNEEFGEFRPYLGEVVRPRSNIARIFYSKDSRKLSKMVKEGKVTLGFELDISAEGRITDCRIIQPSEVEKLNEGTCALILRADPPFEPARKRTGEPYATTYRSRVTYVGKR
;
A
#
# COMPACT_ATOMS: atom_id res chain seq x y z
N MET A 1 29.89 16.95 -43.70
CA MET A 1 28.56 16.30 -43.70
C MET A 1 28.61 15.14 -42.71
N PHE A 2 27.61 15.03 -41.81
CA PHE A 2 27.43 14.00 -40.75
C PHE A 2 28.40 14.04 -39.55
N LYS A 3 28.00 13.99 -38.27
CA LYS A 3 26.70 14.09 -37.57
C LYS A 3 27.08 14.39 -36.10
N LYS A 4 26.61 15.50 -35.52
CA LYS A 4 26.73 15.74 -34.07
C LYS A 4 25.82 14.75 -33.34
N ILE A 5 26.37 13.91 -32.48
CA ILE A 5 25.59 13.11 -31.54
C ILE A 5 25.15 14.06 -30.42
N ILE A 6 23.87 14.40 -30.42
CA ILE A 6 23.21 15.11 -29.33
C ILE A 6 23.02 14.09 -28.21
N ALA A 7 23.81 14.22 -27.14
CA ALA A 7 23.52 13.52 -25.89
C ALA A 7 22.24 14.12 -25.31
N LEU A 8 21.12 13.42 -25.50
CA LEU A 8 19.86 13.72 -24.86
C LEU A 8 19.98 13.24 -23.40
N ALA A 9 20.39 14.15 -22.50
CA ALA A 9 20.30 13.88 -21.08
C ALA A 9 18.81 13.80 -20.73
N VAL A 10 18.33 12.57 -20.51
CA VAL A 10 17.02 12.28 -19.95
C VAL A 10 16.97 12.97 -18.59
N LEU A 11 16.21 14.07 -18.51
CA LEU A 11 15.84 14.68 -17.25
C LEU A 11 15.01 13.63 -16.50
N GLY A 12 15.63 12.96 -15.53
CA GLY A 12 14.92 12.13 -14.58
C GLY A 12 13.87 12.99 -13.91
N SER A 13 12.60 12.73 -14.19
CA SER A 13 11.51 13.28 -13.41
C SER A 13 11.70 12.80 -11.98
N PRO A 14 11.67 13.69 -10.96
CA PRO A 14 11.58 13.22 -9.60
C PRO A 14 10.26 12.47 -9.50
N SER A 15 10.34 11.14 -9.49
CA SER A 15 9.22 10.33 -9.07
C SER A 15 9.02 10.70 -7.61
N ILE A 16 8.05 11.58 -7.35
CA ILE A 16 7.51 11.73 -6.01
C ILE A 16 6.93 10.35 -5.71
N ALA A 17 7.71 9.52 -5.02
CA ALA A 17 7.20 8.35 -4.35
C ALA A 17 6.31 8.91 -3.23
N PHE A 18 5.12 9.35 -3.60
CA PHE A 18 4.03 9.48 -2.67
C PHE A 18 3.92 8.12 -2.00
N ALA A 19 3.85 8.09 -0.67
CA ALA A 19 3.29 6.92 -0.03
C ALA A 19 1.97 6.63 -0.77
N GLN A 20 1.88 5.48 -1.45
CA GLN A 20 0.77 5.14 -2.36
C GLN A 20 -0.56 4.96 -1.60
N GLN A 21 -0.47 4.98 -0.27
CA GLN A 21 -1.54 5.03 0.70
C GLN A 21 -1.28 6.18 1.68
N PHE A 22 -2.29 6.98 1.99
CA PHE A 22 -2.19 8.05 2.99
C PHE A 22 -3.53 8.35 3.66
N ASP A 23 -3.41 8.97 4.83
CA ASP A 23 -4.51 9.46 5.66
C ASP A 23 -4.68 10.96 5.46
N LEU A 24 -5.92 11.38 5.31
CA LEU A 24 -6.32 12.76 5.13
C LEU A 24 -7.21 13.20 6.29
N GLU A 25 -6.73 14.14 7.08
CA GLU A 25 -7.62 14.92 7.95
C GLU A 25 -8.10 16.14 7.17
N CYS A 26 -9.40 16.18 6.90
CA CYS A 26 -10.05 17.18 6.08
C CYS A 26 -10.96 18.06 6.94
N ILE A 27 -10.81 19.38 6.80
CA ILE A 27 -11.63 20.37 7.51
C ILE A 27 -12.41 21.20 6.49
N ALA A 28 -13.71 21.36 6.73
CA ALA A 28 -14.59 22.14 5.87
C ALA A 28 -14.12 23.60 5.81
N THR A 29 -14.01 24.14 4.59
CA THR A 29 -13.55 25.52 4.35
C THR A 29 -14.67 26.56 4.55
N GLN A 30 -15.91 26.10 4.68
CA GLN A 30 -17.09 26.94 4.85
C GLN A 30 -17.95 26.37 5.97
N ASN A 31 -18.56 27.25 6.78
CA ASN A 31 -19.61 26.85 7.71
C ASN A 31 -20.80 26.35 6.91
N SER A 32 -20.97 25.03 6.91
CA SER A 32 -22.04 24.36 6.19
C SER A 32 -22.71 23.37 7.13
N THR A 33 -24.04 23.40 7.14
CA THR A 33 -24.86 22.37 7.77
C THR A 33 -24.96 21.19 6.81
N HIS A 34 -23.91 20.35 6.81
CA HIS A 34 -23.86 19.08 6.09
C HIS A 34 -24.03 17.91 7.09
N PRO A 35 -24.77 16.83 6.75
CA PRO A 35 -24.82 15.61 7.57
C PRO A 35 -23.47 15.03 8.02
N PHE A 36 -22.38 15.24 7.28
CA PHE A 36 -21.06 14.69 7.64
C PHE A 36 -20.23 15.59 8.57
N GLY A 37 -20.75 16.77 8.93
CA GLY A 37 -20.09 17.68 9.86
C GLY A 37 -18.87 18.41 9.27
N PRO A 38 -18.16 19.18 10.13
CA PRO A 38 -17.08 20.07 9.71
C PRO A 38 -15.75 19.35 9.49
N ARG A 39 -15.64 18.08 9.89
CA ARG A 39 -14.43 17.26 9.77
C ARG A 39 -14.75 15.98 9.02
N LEU A 40 -13.80 15.55 8.21
CA LEU A 40 -13.87 14.33 7.43
C LEU A 40 -12.49 13.67 7.53
N HIS A 41 -12.42 12.40 7.88
CA HIS A 41 -11.19 11.64 7.76
C HIS A 41 -11.35 10.70 6.56
N LEU A 42 -10.37 10.70 5.65
CA LEU A 42 -10.32 9.73 4.55
C LEU A 42 -9.01 8.98 4.58
N GLN A 43 -9.08 7.71 4.19
CA GLN A 43 -7.91 6.94 3.84
C GLN A 43 -8.04 6.50 2.39
N ILE A 44 -6.99 6.71 1.61
CA ILE A 44 -6.99 6.47 0.17
C ILE A 44 -5.79 5.60 -0.20
N ASP A 45 -6.04 4.51 -0.92
CA ASP A 45 -5.05 3.62 -1.53
C ASP A 45 -5.19 3.70 -3.05
N PHE A 46 -4.19 4.28 -3.70
CA PHE A 46 -4.19 4.50 -5.14
C PHE A 46 -3.86 3.23 -5.93
N ASP A 47 -3.12 2.31 -5.34
CA ASP A 47 -2.68 1.07 -6.00
C ASP A 47 -3.83 0.08 -6.08
N GLU A 48 -4.54 -0.08 -4.97
CA GLU A 48 -5.72 -0.94 -4.90
C GLU A 48 -7.00 -0.25 -5.37
N ARG A 49 -6.94 1.08 -5.61
CA ARG A 49 -8.08 1.94 -5.95
C ARG A 49 -9.21 1.83 -4.92
N LYS A 50 -8.83 1.83 -3.64
CA LYS A 50 -9.74 1.69 -2.50
C LYS A 50 -9.68 2.93 -1.64
N TRP A 51 -10.79 3.20 -0.96
CA TRP A 51 -10.86 4.26 0.01
C TRP A 51 -11.88 3.95 1.08
N CYS A 52 -11.81 4.72 2.16
CA CYS A 52 -12.76 4.64 3.24
C CYS A 52 -12.83 5.93 4.04
N ARG A 53 -13.95 6.09 4.76
CA ARG A 53 -14.26 7.29 5.54
C ARG A 53 -14.16 7.03 7.03
N ASP A 54 -13.77 8.07 7.75
CA ASP A 54 -13.73 8.19 9.21
C ASP A 54 -12.88 7.09 9.83
N ARG A 55 -13.55 6.02 10.25
CA ARG A 55 -12.92 4.88 10.89
C ARG A 55 -12.73 3.72 9.92
N CYS A 56 -13.12 3.84 8.65
CA CYS A 56 -13.09 2.74 7.70
C CYS A 56 -13.89 1.52 8.16
N GLU A 57 -15.13 1.77 8.56
CA GLU A 57 -16.11 0.71 8.86
C GLU A 57 -16.56 0.02 7.56
N GLU A 58 -16.61 0.77 6.46
CA GLU A 58 -16.87 0.27 5.10
C GLU A 58 -15.76 0.74 4.16
N VAL A 59 -15.37 -0.13 3.23
CA VAL A 59 -14.32 0.16 2.24
C VAL A 59 -14.84 -0.05 0.85
N GLU A 60 -14.66 1.00 0.06
CA GLU A 60 -15.25 1.16 -1.24
C GLU A 60 -14.15 1.27 -2.29
N GLY A 61 -14.47 0.87 -3.52
CA GLY A 61 -13.62 1.18 -4.67
C GLY A 61 -13.81 2.62 -5.11
N PHE A 62 -12.84 3.18 -5.83
CA PHE A 62 -13.06 4.46 -6.53
C PHE A 62 -14.20 4.31 -7.53
N ALA A 63 -15.18 5.20 -7.46
CA ALA A 63 -16.23 5.31 -8.47
C ALA A 63 -15.68 5.65 -9.86
N GLY A 64 -14.58 6.41 -9.95
CA GLY A 64 -13.98 6.76 -11.24
C GLY A 64 -12.82 7.76 -11.16
N ILE A 65 -12.36 8.18 -12.34
CA ILE A 65 -11.41 9.28 -12.51
C ILE A 65 -11.99 10.21 -13.59
N GLU A 66 -12.20 11.48 -13.24
CA GLU A 66 -12.83 12.49 -14.10
C GLU A 66 -11.91 13.71 -14.17
N GLY A 67 -11.41 14.06 -15.36
CA GLY A 67 -10.64 15.30 -15.54
C GLY A 67 -9.33 15.40 -14.72
N GLY A 68 -8.78 14.28 -14.26
CA GLY A 68 -7.60 14.25 -13.37
C GLY A 68 -7.95 14.28 -11.88
N GLU A 69 -9.23 14.33 -11.53
CA GLU A 69 -9.74 14.20 -10.17
C GLU A 69 -10.20 12.76 -9.92
N ILE A 70 -10.07 12.29 -8.68
CA ILE A 70 -10.51 10.95 -8.29
C ILE A 70 -11.91 11.04 -7.72
N VAL A 71 -12.84 10.32 -8.32
CA VAL A 71 -14.19 10.17 -7.77
C VAL A 71 -14.16 8.98 -6.82
N LEU A 72 -14.18 9.27 -5.53
CA LEU A 72 -14.20 8.28 -4.47
C LEU A 72 -15.57 7.61 -4.39
N LYS A 73 -16.63 8.42 -4.31
CA LYS A 73 -18.03 7.97 -4.27
C LYS A 73 -18.84 8.68 -5.33
N ASP A 74 -19.74 7.96 -5.98
CA ASP A 74 -20.82 8.50 -6.80
C ASP A 74 -22.00 7.55 -6.68
N GLY A 75 -22.94 7.85 -5.78
CA GLY A 75 -24.01 6.93 -5.47
C GLY A 75 -24.94 7.42 -4.38
N VAL A 76 -25.94 6.60 -4.04
CA VAL A 76 -26.95 6.94 -3.04
C VAL A 76 -26.51 6.38 -1.68
N ASP A 77 -26.54 7.22 -0.65
CA ASP A 77 -26.28 6.81 0.73
C ASP A 77 -27.48 6.06 1.34
N ASN A 78 -27.28 5.49 2.53
CA ASN A 78 -28.32 4.72 3.24
C ASN A 78 -29.53 5.57 3.67
N LEU A 79 -29.45 6.89 3.54
CA LEU A 79 -30.50 7.84 3.86
C LEU A 79 -31.22 8.36 2.60
N GLY A 80 -30.87 7.84 1.42
CA GLY A 80 -31.49 8.21 0.14
C GLY A 80 -30.95 9.49 -0.48
N TYR A 81 -29.84 10.03 0.04
CA TYR A 81 -29.16 11.18 -0.57
C TYR A 81 -28.16 10.69 -1.61
N THR A 82 -28.19 11.29 -2.80
CA THR A 82 -27.11 11.09 -3.77
C THR A 82 -25.89 11.86 -3.28
N GLU A 83 -24.78 11.17 -3.06
CA GLU A 83 -23.50 11.71 -2.67
C GLU A 83 -22.47 11.48 -3.78
N LYS A 84 -21.74 12.54 -4.12
CA LYS A 84 -20.53 12.47 -4.94
C LYS A 84 -19.35 13.06 -4.17
N LEU A 85 -18.33 12.24 -3.93
CA LEU A 85 -17.12 12.61 -3.21
C LEU A 85 -15.93 12.60 -4.17
N ILE A 86 -15.28 13.75 -4.32
CA ILE A 86 -14.20 13.95 -5.29
C ILE A 86 -12.94 14.39 -4.54
N TYR A 87 -11.82 13.71 -4.79
CA TYR A 87 -10.50 14.08 -4.30
C TYR A 87 -9.68 14.76 -5.41
N ASP A 88 -9.35 16.03 -5.19
CA ASP A 88 -8.45 16.83 -6.01
C ASP A 88 -7.01 16.63 -5.48
N VAL A 89 -6.28 15.72 -6.14
CA VAL A 89 -4.92 15.32 -5.74
C VAL A 89 -3.97 16.52 -5.73
N PRO A 90 -3.88 17.36 -6.80
CA PRO A 90 -3.00 18.52 -6.80
C PRO A 90 -3.28 19.52 -5.67
N ARG A 91 -4.54 19.72 -5.30
CA ARG A 91 -4.92 20.70 -4.28
C ARG A 91 -5.05 20.12 -2.88
N GLN A 92 -4.89 18.81 -2.71
CA GLN A 92 -5.16 18.09 -1.46
C GLN A 92 -6.50 18.52 -0.85
N ALA A 93 -7.52 18.53 -1.70
CA ALA A 93 -8.85 19.01 -1.35
C ALA A 93 -9.89 17.95 -1.67
N VAL A 94 -10.92 17.89 -0.83
CA VAL A 94 -12.07 17.03 -1.07
C VAL A 94 -13.28 17.88 -1.32
N VAL A 95 -14.04 17.53 -2.34
CA VAL A 95 -15.32 18.16 -2.66
C VAL A 95 -16.41 17.12 -2.44
N ALA A 96 -17.27 17.36 -1.46
CA ALA A 96 -18.47 16.56 -1.24
C ALA A 96 -19.68 17.29 -1.83
N ARG A 97 -20.39 16.63 -2.74
CA ARG A 97 -21.64 17.11 -3.32
C ARG A 97 -22.76 16.18 -2.89
N TRP A 98 -23.92 16.76 -2.56
CA TRP A 98 -25.08 15.95 -2.21
C TRP A 98 -26.40 16.55 -2.70
N ALA A 99 -27.37 15.67 -2.87
CA ALA A 99 -28.72 15.97 -3.35
C ALA A 99 -29.76 15.21 -2.53
N SER A 100 -30.90 15.84 -2.21
CA SER A 100 -32.14 15.11 -1.98
C SER A 100 -32.94 15.08 -3.29
N GLY A 101 -32.87 13.99 -4.05
CA GLY A 101 -33.50 13.85 -5.37
C GLY A 101 -32.55 14.11 -6.54
N GLU A 102 -33.09 14.47 -7.72
CA GLU A 102 -32.35 14.44 -9.01
C GLU A 102 -31.38 15.61 -9.26
N ALA A 103 -31.35 16.64 -8.39
CA ALA A 103 -30.46 17.79 -8.57
C ALA A 103 -29.50 17.96 -7.37
N PHE A 104 -28.20 17.83 -7.63
CA PHE A 104 -27.14 18.21 -6.68
C PHE A 104 -27.31 19.68 -6.28
N GLY A 105 -27.81 19.91 -5.07
CA GLY A 105 -28.18 21.25 -4.60
C GLY A 105 -27.15 21.87 -3.67
N ARG A 106 -26.20 21.08 -3.14
CA ARG A 106 -25.25 21.55 -2.12
C ARG A 106 -23.86 20.94 -2.32
N GLU A 107 -22.84 21.74 -2.07
CA GLU A 107 -21.43 21.38 -2.17
C GLU A 107 -20.68 21.90 -0.93
N VAL A 108 -19.76 21.06 -0.41
CA VAL A 108 -18.82 21.44 0.64
C VAL A 108 -17.42 21.10 0.19
N LYS A 109 -16.53 22.06 0.37
CA LYS A 109 -15.10 21.92 0.07
C LYS A 109 -14.35 21.75 1.37
N TYR A 110 -13.59 20.68 1.46
CA TYR A 110 -12.67 20.42 2.54
C TYR A 110 -11.24 20.68 2.09
N ARG A 111 -10.47 21.30 2.98
CA ARG A 111 -9.01 21.36 2.86
C ARG A 111 -8.44 20.22 3.68
N CYS A 112 -7.64 19.38 3.05
CA CYS A 112 -7.05 18.23 3.71
C CYS A 112 -5.57 18.46 3.97
N LYS A 113 -5.06 17.82 5.00
CA LYS A 113 -3.64 17.66 5.24
C LYS A 113 -3.34 16.18 5.23
N ASN A 114 -2.23 15.80 4.60
CA ASN A 114 -1.65 14.49 4.83
C ASN A 114 -1.18 14.47 6.28
N GLU A 115 -1.71 13.56 7.08
CA GLU A 115 -1.07 13.24 8.35
C GLU A 115 -0.04 12.13 8.10
N GLU A 116 1.15 12.25 8.68
CA GLU A 116 2.05 11.11 8.85
C GLU A 116 1.36 10.16 9.85
N PHE A 117 0.56 9.21 9.37
CA PHE A 117 -0.06 8.13 10.15
C PHE A 117 -0.37 8.51 11.61
N GLY A 118 -1.24 9.50 11.80
CA GLY A 118 -1.63 9.96 13.14
C GLY A 118 -2.50 8.91 13.81
N GLU A 119 -1.94 8.03 14.65
CA GLU A 119 -2.60 6.94 15.42
C GLU A 119 -3.52 5.95 14.66
N PHE A 120 -3.96 6.27 13.45
CA PHE A 120 -4.82 5.47 12.60
C PHE A 120 -3.94 4.57 11.73
N ARG A 121 -4.02 3.28 12.03
CA ARG A 121 -3.33 2.23 11.27
C ARG A 121 -3.90 2.18 9.83
N PRO A 122 -3.10 1.80 8.81
CA PRO A 122 -3.62 1.51 7.48
C PRO A 122 -4.86 0.61 7.53
N TYR A 123 -5.90 0.85 6.71
CA TYR A 123 -7.08 -0.02 6.61
C TYR A 123 -6.72 -1.49 6.36
N LEU A 124 -5.51 -1.72 5.81
CA LEU A 124 -4.83 -3.00 5.70
C LEU A 124 -4.26 -3.45 7.06
N GLY A 125 -5.16 -3.55 8.03
CA GLY A 125 -5.05 -4.43 9.18
C GLY A 125 -3.79 -4.38 10.05
N GLU A 126 -3.73 -5.29 11.00
CA GLU A 126 -2.49 -5.53 11.70
C GLU A 126 -1.44 -6.05 10.73
N VAL A 127 -0.25 -5.42 10.74
CA VAL A 127 0.92 -5.89 9.97
C VAL A 127 1.13 -7.36 10.27
N VAL A 128 1.34 -8.16 9.21
CA VAL A 128 1.58 -9.59 9.34
C VAL A 128 2.83 -9.84 10.19
N ARG A 129 2.69 -10.66 11.24
CA ARG A 129 3.80 -10.99 12.13
C ARG A 129 4.17 -12.45 11.97
N PRO A 130 5.47 -12.78 11.78
CA PRO A 130 5.91 -14.15 11.89
C PRO A 130 5.56 -14.70 13.28
N ARG A 131 4.86 -15.85 13.39
CA ARG A 131 4.62 -16.50 14.70
C ARG A 131 5.91 -16.99 15.35
N SER A 132 6.95 -17.14 14.54
CA SER A 132 8.27 -17.57 14.95
C SER A 132 9.32 -16.68 14.30
N ASN A 133 10.52 -16.66 14.86
CA ASN A 133 11.63 -15.93 14.26
C ASN A 133 11.98 -16.55 12.89
N ILE A 134 11.53 -15.90 11.80
CA ILE A 134 11.77 -16.35 10.42
C ILE A 134 13.26 -16.47 10.10
N ALA A 135 14.13 -15.73 10.80
CA ALA A 135 15.57 -15.84 10.66
C ALA A 135 16.10 -17.26 10.94
N ARG A 136 15.35 -18.08 11.71
CA ARG A 136 15.72 -19.46 12.04
C ARG A 136 15.91 -20.34 10.80
N ILE A 137 15.17 -20.07 9.73
CA ILE A 137 15.28 -20.78 8.43
C ILE A 137 16.69 -20.59 7.84
N PHE A 138 17.26 -19.39 8.02
CA PHE A 138 18.57 -19.04 7.47
C PHE A 138 19.74 -19.61 8.28
N TYR A 139 19.49 -20.30 9.40
CA TYR A 139 20.50 -21.12 10.10
C TYR A 139 20.45 -22.61 9.72
N SER A 140 19.54 -23.01 8.82
CA SER A 140 19.38 -24.40 8.40
C SER A 140 20.60 -24.94 7.64
N LYS A 141 20.67 -26.27 7.48
CA LYS A 141 21.69 -26.91 6.62
C LYS A 141 21.57 -26.45 5.17
N ASP A 142 20.35 -26.21 4.67
CA ASP A 142 20.13 -25.77 3.30
C ASP A 142 20.54 -24.31 3.09
N SER A 143 20.24 -23.42 4.03
CA SER A 143 20.77 -22.05 4.02
C SER A 143 22.30 -22.03 4.00
N ARG A 144 22.96 -22.89 4.80
CA ARG A 144 24.42 -23.03 4.77
C ARG A 144 24.98 -23.50 3.43
N LYS A 145 24.21 -24.24 2.61
CA LYS A 145 24.62 -24.58 1.24
C LYS A 145 24.55 -23.34 0.34
N LEU A 146 23.52 -22.51 0.50
CA LEU A 146 23.40 -21.24 -0.22
C LEU A 146 24.53 -20.28 0.16
N SER A 147 24.88 -20.15 1.45
CA SER A 147 26.01 -19.31 1.89
C SER A 147 27.35 -19.66 1.22
N LYS A 148 27.57 -20.92 0.84
CA LYS A 148 28.80 -21.33 0.10
C LYS A 148 28.89 -20.76 -1.31
N MET A 149 27.79 -20.25 -1.86
CA MET A 149 27.78 -19.55 -3.15
C MET A 149 28.38 -18.14 -3.04
N VAL A 150 28.44 -17.58 -1.83
CA VAL A 150 29.17 -16.36 -1.55
C VAL A 150 30.64 -16.71 -1.38
N LYS A 151 31.47 -16.36 -2.38
CA LYS A 151 32.91 -16.65 -2.38
C LYS A 151 33.62 -15.94 -1.22
N GLU A 152 33.46 -14.62 -1.14
CA GLU A 152 34.03 -13.77 -0.12
C GLU A 152 33.03 -12.66 0.26
N GLY A 153 33.13 -12.12 1.47
CA GLY A 153 32.33 -10.98 1.91
C GLY A 153 30.87 -11.34 2.26
N LYS A 154 29.96 -10.39 1.97
CA LYS A 154 28.54 -10.48 2.31
C LYS A 154 27.70 -10.12 1.08
N VAL A 155 26.65 -10.88 0.84
CA VAL A 155 25.69 -10.64 -0.23
C VAL A 155 24.30 -10.53 0.37
N THR A 156 23.57 -9.47 0.02
CA THR A 156 22.20 -9.24 0.52
C THR A 156 21.23 -9.25 -0.65
N LEU A 157 20.07 -9.86 -0.44
CA LEU A 157 18.94 -9.82 -1.36
C LEU A 157 17.64 -9.56 -0.60
N GLY A 158 16.65 -9.00 -1.30
CA GLY A 158 15.32 -8.73 -0.79
C GLY A 158 14.27 -9.64 -1.42
N PHE A 159 13.33 -10.10 -0.61
CA PHE A 159 12.23 -10.95 -1.04
C PHE A 159 10.89 -10.40 -0.52
N GLU A 160 9.83 -10.75 -1.22
CA GLU A 160 8.44 -10.53 -0.83
C GLU A 160 7.72 -11.87 -0.81
N LEU A 161 6.90 -12.09 0.21
CA LEU A 161 6.04 -13.26 0.35
C LEU A 161 4.59 -12.83 0.21
N ASP A 162 3.81 -13.59 -0.55
CA ASP A 162 2.35 -13.49 -0.51
C ASP A 162 1.85 -14.41 0.61
N ILE A 163 0.99 -13.89 1.48
CA ILE A 163 0.49 -14.56 2.68
C ILE A 163 -1.03 -14.59 2.62
N SER A 164 -1.59 -15.79 2.68
CA SER A 164 -3.04 -16.02 2.75
C SER A 164 -3.69 -15.47 4.03
N ALA A 165 -5.01 -15.36 4.02
CA ALA A 165 -5.79 -14.98 5.20
C ALA A 165 -5.57 -15.93 6.40
N GLU A 166 -5.14 -17.17 6.15
CA GLU A 166 -4.83 -18.15 7.20
C GLU A 166 -3.41 -18.00 7.77
N GLY A 167 -2.60 -17.07 7.25
CA GLY A 167 -1.22 -16.86 7.67
C GLY A 167 -0.24 -17.88 7.08
N ARG A 168 -0.54 -18.41 5.89
CA ARG A 168 0.32 -19.33 5.13
C ARG A 168 0.93 -18.63 3.93
N ILE A 169 2.19 -18.94 3.63
CA ILE A 169 2.84 -18.40 2.44
C ILE A 169 2.27 -19.09 1.20
N THR A 170 1.79 -18.29 0.24
CA THR A 170 1.25 -18.77 -1.03
C THR A 170 2.21 -18.55 -2.18
N ASP A 171 3.08 -17.53 -2.10
CA ASP A 171 4.11 -17.26 -3.09
C ASP A 171 5.34 -16.58 -2.47
N CYS A 172 6.47 -16.63 -3.17
CA CYS A 172 7.69 -15.89 -2.85
C CYS A 172 8.35 -15.36 -4.11
N ARG A 173 8.67 -14.07 -4.10
CA ARG A 173 9.34 -13.38 -5.20
C ARG A 173 10.53 -12.57 -4.74
N ILE A 174 11.60 -12.58 -5.54
CA ILE A 174 12.79 -11.77 -5.30
C ILE A 174 12.53 -10.36 -5.84
N ILE A 175 12.50 -9.39 -4.93
CA ILE A 175 12.21 -7.98 -5.25
C ILE A 175 13.48 -7.12 -5.29
N GLN A 176 14.58 -7.62 -4.74
CA GLN A 176 15.90 -7.01 -4.85
C GLN A 176 16.92 -8.14 -5.06
N PRO A 177 17.17 -8.54 -6.32
CA PRO A 177 18.08 -9.64 -6.61
C PRO A 177 19.52 -9.28 -6.24
N SER A 178 20.31 -10.31 -5.94
CA SER A 178 21.76 -10.21 -5.83
C SER A 178 22.45 -10.62 -7.13
N GLU A 179 23.73 -10.30 -7.25
CA GLU A 179 24.58 -10.73 -8.38
C GLU A 179 24.87 -12.24 -8.37
N VAL A 180 24.53 -12.96 -7.30
CA VAL A 180 24.71 -14.41 -7.20
C VAL A 180 23.38 -15.10 -7.50
N GLU A 181 23.16 -15.45 -8.76
CA GLU A 181 21.86 -15.96 -9.25
C GLU A 181 21.30 -17.13 -8.43
N LYS A 182 22.18 -18.06 -8.03
CA LYS A 182 21.80 -19.21 -7.19
C LYS A 182 21.22 -18.82 -5.83
N LEU A 183 21.55 -17.65 -5.29
CA LEU A 183 20.93 -17.15 -4.05
C LEU A 183 19.51 -16.64 -4.29
N ASN A 184 19.25 -16.04 -5.45
CA ASN A 184 17.93 -15.54 -5.83
C ASN A 184 16.95 -16.72 -5.92
N GLU A 185 17.27 -17.72 -6.74
CA GLU A 185 16.45 -18.94 -6.89
C GLU A 185 16.34 -19.74 -5.57
N GLY A 186 17.47 -19.92 -4.89
CA GLY A 186 17.55 -20.76 -3.70
C GLY A 186 16.83 -20.19 -2.49
N THR A 187 16.76 -18.86 -2.35
CA THR A 187 16.16 -18.22 -1.16
C THR A 187 14.65 -18.44 -1.12
N CYS A 188 13.94 -18.18 -2.22
CA CYS A 188 12.49 -18.41 -2.23
C CYS A 188 12.15 -19.89 -2.10
N ALA A 189 12.87 -20.77 -2.79
CA ALA A 189 12.68 -22.21 -2.64
C ALA A 189 12.91 -22.70 -1.19
N LEU A 190 13.88 -22.11 -0.48
CA LEU A 190 14.13 -22.41 0.93
C LEU A 190 12.97 -21.93 1.83
N ILE A 191 12.49 -20.70 1.63
CA ILE A 191 11.40 -20.13 2.44
C ILE A 191 10.11 -20.90 2.22
N LEU A 192 9.72 -21.14 0.96
CA LEU A 192 8.51 -21.87 0.61
C LEU A 192 8.52 -23.31 1.14
N ARG A 193 9.69 -23.98 1.11
CA ARG A 193 9.84 -25.33 1.69
C ARG A 193 9.76 -25.33 3.21
N ALA A 194 10.32 -24.31 3.86
CA ALA A 194 10.30 -24.19 5.31
C ALA A 194 8.92 -23.80 5.86
N ASP A 195 8.12 -23.08 5.05
CA ASP A 195 6.76 -22.63 5.32
C ASP A 195 6.54 -22.14 6.77
N PRO A 196 7.28 -21.10 7.21
CA PRO A 196 7.11 -20.55 8.53
C PRO A 196 5.68 -20.01 8.73
N PRO A 197 5.03 -20.30 9.86
CA PRO A 197 3.68 -19.82 10.11
C PRO A 197 3.68 -18.32 10.43
N PHE A 198 2.70 -17.59 9.88
CA PHE A 198 2.41 -16.20 10.22
C PHE A 198 1.14 -16.07 11.06
N GLU A 199 1.08 -15.01 11.87
CA GLU A 199 -0.18 -14.52 12.39
C GLU A 199 -0.95 -13.91 11.23
N PRO A 200 -2.21 -14.33 10.98
CA PRO A 200 -3.06 -13.69 9.99
C PRO A 200 -3.06 -12.18 10.15
N ALA A 201 -2.85 -11.46 9.06
CA ALA A 201 -3.18 -10.05 9.04
C ALA A 201 -4.69 -9.92 9.20
N ARG A 202 -5.12 -9.02 10.08
CA ARG A 202 -6.54 -8.83 10.39
C ARG A 202 -6.95 -7.43 10.05
N LYS A 203 -8.03 -7.27 9.28
CA LYS A 203 -8.71 -6.00 9.12
C LYS A 203 -9.12 -5.46 10.49
N ARG A 204 -9.47 -4.18 10.54
CA ARG A 204 -9.97 -3.56 11.78
C ARG A 204 -11.26 -4.20 12.30
N THR A 205 -12.05 -4.83 11.44
CA THR A 205 -13.23 -5.65 11.80
C THR A 205 -12.87 -6.96 12.50
N GLY A 206 -11.58 -7.31 12.59
CA GLY A 206 -11.07 -8.58 13.12
C GLY A 206 -10.98 -9.69 12.08
N GLU A 207 -11.53 -9.48 10.89
CA GLU A 207 -11.51 -10.45 9.79
C GLU A 207 -10.08 -10.69 9.27
N PRO A 208 -9.64 -11.95 9.13
CA PRO A 208 -8.38 -12.25 8.48
C PRO A 208 -8.42 -11.90 6.99
N TYR A 209 -7.30 -11.46 6.42
CA TYR A 209 -7.18 -11.18 4.98
C TYR A 209 -5.78 -11.49 4.46
N ALA A 210 -5.67 -11.71 3.15
CA ALA A 210 -4.39 -11.98 2.48
C ALA A 210 -3.56 -10.69 2.32
N THR A 211 -2.25 -10.79 2.49
CA THR A 211 -1.33 -9.64 2.49
C THR A 211 0.07 -10.05 2.03
N THR A 212 1.02 -9.13 2.06
CA THR A 212 2.43 -9.38 1.71
C THR A 212 3.38 -9.15 2.88
N TYR A 213 4.53 -9.84 2.87
CA TYR A 213 5.63 -9.64 3.82
C TYR A 213 6.93 -9.41 3.06
N ARG A 214 7.60 -8.29 3.34
CA ARG A 214 8.89 -7.93 2.74
C ARG A 214 10.01 -8.03 3.74
N SER A 215 11.13 -8.60 3.32
CA SER A 215 12.34 -8.66 4.15
C SER A 215 13.60 -8.80 3.32
N ARG A 216 14.74 -8.74 3.99
CA ARG A 216 16.07 -8.93 3.41
C ARG A 216 16.82 -10.01 4.16
N VAL A 217 17.66 -10.75 3.44
CA VAL A 217 18.59 -11.71 4.01
C VAL A 217 19.99 -11.40 3.53
N THR A 218 20.96 -11.50 4.45
CA THR A 218 22.38 -11.37 4.15
C THR A 218 23.06 -12.72 4.32
N TYR A 219 23.61 -13.25 3.23
CA TYR A 219 24.48 -14.41 3.24
C TYR A 219 25.92 -13.98 3.42
N VAL A 220 26.65 -14.70 4.28
CA VAL A 220 28.07 -14.45 4.55
C VAL A 220 28.89 -15.60 3.96
N GLY A 221 29.88 -15.25 3.13
CA GLY A 221 30.83 -16.19 2.56
C GLY A 221 31.86 -16.65 3.58
N LYS A 222 32.64 -17.67 3.22
CA LYS A 222 33.80 -18.02 4.05
C LYS A 222 34.86 -16.92 3.92
N ARG A 223 35.56 -16.65 5.02
CA ARG A 223 36.90 -16.05 4.95
C ARG A 223 37.90 -17.14 4.60
#